data_AF-A0A9F2R6J8-F1
#
_entry.id   AF-A0A9F2R6J8-F1
#
_cell.length_a   1.000
_cell.length_b   1.000
_cell.length_c   1.000
_cell.angle_alpha   90.00
_cell.angle_beta   90.00
_cell.angle_gamma   90.00
#
_symmetry.space_group_name_H-M   'P 1'
#
loop_
_entity.id
_entity.type
_entity.pdbx_description
1 polymer ?
#
loop_
_entity_poly.entity_id
_entity_poly.type
_entity_poly.pdbx_seq_one_letter_code
_entity_poly.pdbx_strand_id
1 'polypeptide(L)'
;MMTQLEASVRSISAGKSSDSSEIELEKLLHWNMAVRDFHILVNLVKVFDSRPVLSVCLKYGRLFIETFLKFGMPLLDYSFKKHREDVQSLLKTLQLSTRQLHHMCGHSKIHQDTGLTSHVPLLKKSLELFVYRVKAMLALNHCQEAFWVGILKNRDLQGEEILSQGSQVTEAEETEISTLSRKDPGEAVEEKEDSQSEGRTDTNDSDEDSSD
;
A
#
# COMPACT_ATOMS: atom_id res chain seq x y z
N MET A 1 -16.82 -3.98 5.01
CA MET A 1 -15.86 -2.85 4.92
C MET A 1 -15.26 -2.72 3.52
N MET A 2 -14.32 -3.56 3.06
CA MET A 2 -13.70 -3.42 1.72
C MET A 2 -14.71 -3.35 0.56
N THR A 3 -15.74 -4.19 0.55
CA THR A 3 -16.80 -4.16 -0.48
C THR A 3 -17.61 -2.86 -0.48
N GLN A 4 -17.90 -2.32 0.71
CA GLN A 4 -18.65 -1.07 0.83
C GLN A 4 -17.79 0.11 0.38
N LEU A 5 -16.51 0.13 0.77
CA LEU A 5 -15.56 1.13 0.28
C LEU A 5 -15.48 1.11 -1.24
N GLU A 6 -15.34 -0.08 -1.84
CA GLU A 6 -15.29 -0.27 -3.28
C GLU A 6 -16.57 0.23 -3.98
N ALA A 7 -17.74 -0.06 -3.42
CA ALA A 7 -19.01 0.42 -3.95
C ALA A 7 -19.14 1.95 -3.84
N SER A 8 -18.70 2.53 -2.72
CA SER A 8 -18.72 3.98 -2.50
C SER A 8 -17.78 4.72 -3.44
N VAL A 9 -16.56 4.23 -3.69
CA VAL A 9 -15.64 4.93 -4.61
C VAL A 9 -16.10 4.92 -6.07
N ARG A 10 -16.98 3.99 -6.46
CA ARG A 10 -17.59 3.98 -7.81
C ARG A 10 -18.59 5.12 -8.03
N SER A 11 -19.12 5.73 -6.96
CA SER A 11 -20.03 6.88 -7.07
C SER A 11 -19.26 8.20 -7.27
N ILE A 12 -17.96 8.23 -6.97
CA ILE A 12 -17.11 9.40 -7.21
C ILE A 12 -16.91 9.54 -8.72
N SER A 13 -17.57 10.54 -9.32
CA SER A 13 -17.43 10.82 -10.75
C SER A 13 -15.99 11.21 -11.12
N ALA A 14 -15.55 10.83 -12.33
CA ALA A 14 -14.27 11.27 -12.87
C ALA A 14 -14.19 12.82 -12.96
N GLY A 15 -12.98 13.36 -12.85
CA GLY A 15 -12.73 14.77 -13.14
C GLY A 15 -13.01 15.10 -14.60
N LYS A 16 -13.55 16.29 -14.85
CA LYS A 16 -13.80 16.85 -16.18
C LYS A 16 -13.13 18.21 -16.29
N SER A 17 -12.71 18.59 -17.51
CA SER A 17 -12.13 19.92 -17.76
C SER A 17 -13.09 21.09 -17.52
N SER A 18 -14.40 20.83 -17.41
CA SER A 18 -15.44 21.82 -17.12
C SER A 18 -15.74 21.98 -15.63
N ASP A 19 -15.16 21.13 -14.76
CA ASP A 19 -15.42 21.19 -13.33
C ASP A 19 -14.85 22.49 -12.74
N SER A 20 -15.58 23.09 -11.80
CA SER A 20 -15.06 24.24 -11.05
C SER A 20 -13.95 23.78 -10.09
N SER A 21 -13.08 24.69 -9.67
CA SER A 21 -12.01 24.36 -8.72
C SER A 21 -12.55 23.82 -7.39
N GLU A 22 -13.73 24.27 -6.96
CA GLU A 22 -14.39 23.80 -5.73
C GLU A 22 -14.85 22.35 -5.86
N ILE A 23 -15.45 21.98 -7.01
CA ILE A 23 -15.87 20.60 -7.30
C ILE A 23 -14.66 19.67 -7.43
N GLU A 24 -13.58 20.13 -8.08
CA GLU A 24 -12.32 19.37 -8.15
C GLU A 24 -11.76 19.06 -6.75
N LEU A 25 -11.72 20.07 -5.87
CA LEU A 25 -11.23 19.95 -4.50
C LEU A 25 -12.13 19.03 -3.65
N GLU A 26 -13.45 19.16 -3.76
CA GLU A 26 -14.40 18.29 -3.07
C GLU A 26 -14.20 16.83 -3.48
N LYS A 27 -14.10 16.55 -4.78
CA LYS A 27 -13.81 15.19 -5.27
C LYS A 27 -12.46 14.67 -4.78
N LEU A 28 -11.44 15.53 -4.72
CA LEU A 28 -10.11 15.18 -4.24
C LEU A 28 -10.13 14.85 -2.74
N LEU A 29 -10.93 15.55 -1.95
CA LEU A 29 -11.13 15.25 -0.53
C LEU A 29 -11.79 13.88 -0.34
N HIS A 30 -12.84 13.57 -1.10
CA HIS A 30 -13.49 12.26 -1.06
C HIS A 30 -12.52 11.12 -1.42
N TRP A 31 -11.68 11.32 -2.45
CA TRP A 31 -10.64 10.35 -2.81
C TRP A 31 -9.58 10.20 -1.73
N ASN A 32 -9.14 11.29 -1.08
CA ASN A 32 -8.20 11.24 0.03
C ASN A 32 -8.77 10.40 1.19
N MET A 33 -10.02 10.63 1.57
CA MET A 33 -10.69 9.82 2.61
C MET A 33 -10.76 8.35 2.22
N ALA A 34 -11.19 8.05 0.99
CA ALA A 34 -11.28 6.67 0.51
C ALA A 34 -9.92 5.96 0.46
N VAL A 35 -8.84 6.66 0.05
CA VAL A 35 -7.48 6.11 0.03
C VAL A 35 -6.96 5.88 1.45
N ARG A 36 -7.29 6.73 2.42
CA ARG A 36 -6.95 6.53 3.83
C ARG A 36 -7.69 5.33 4.43
N ASP A 37 -8.99 5.22 4.19
CA ASP A 37 -9.77 4.06 4.64
C ASP A 37 -9.24 2.77 4.02
N PHE A 38 -8.93 2.80 2.73
CA PHE A 38 -8.29 1.69 2.03
C PHE A 38 -6.96 1.31 2.68
N HIS A 39 -6.10 2.29 2.95
CA HIS A 39 -4.81 2.10 3.60
C HIS A 39 -4.93 1.42 4.96
N ILE A 40 -5.86 1.87 5.80
CA ILE A 40 -6.11 1.25 7.10
C ILE A 40 -6.54 -0.21 6.91
N LEU A 41 -7.53 -0.46 6.03
CA LEU A 41 -8.06 -1.80 5.80
C LEU A 41 -7.02 -2.79 5.27
N VAL A 42 -6.12 -2.38 4.36
CA VAL A 42 -5.06 -3.27 3.86
C VAL A 42 -3.96 -3.51 4.89
N ASN A 43 -3.68 -2.57 5.78
CA ASN A 43 -2.67 -2.75 6.83
C ASN A 43 -3.17 -3.58 8.02
N LEU A 44 -4.49 -3.65 8.26
CA LEU A 44 -5.05 -4.56 9.25
C LEU A 44 -4.71 -6.04 8.97
N VAL A 45 -4.39 -6.38 7.72
CA VAL A 45 -3.93 -7.72 7.32
C VAL A 45 -2.64 -8.12 8.04
N LYS A 46 -1.78 -7.17 8.45
CA LYS A 46 -0.57 -7.47 9.24
C LYS A 46 -0.92 -8.14 10.57
N VAL A 47 -2.09 -7.84 11.13
CA VAL A 47 -2.59 -8.40 12.41
C VAL A 47 -3.59 -9.53 12.17
N PHE A 48 -4.36 -9.46 11.07
CA PHE A 48 -5.40 -10.42 10.72
C PHE A 48 -5.10 -11.08 9.36
N ASP A 49 -4.18 -12.05 9.34
CA ASP A 49 -3.66 -12.70 8.13
C ASP A 49 -4.43 -13.96 7.69
N SER A 50 -5.61 -14.20 8.29
CA SER A 50 -6.44 -15.36 7.94
C SER A 50 -6.76 -15.41 6.44
N ARG A 51 -6.81 -16.62 5.88
CA ARG A 51 -7.07 -16.86 4.45
C ARG A 51 -8.29 -16.09 3.89
N PRO A 52 -9.46 -16.03 4.56
CA PRO A 52 -10.60 -15.25 4.06
C PRO A 52 -10.31 -13.75 3.98
N VAL A 53 -9.57 -13.20 4.95
CA VAL A 53 -9.18 -11.78 4.96
C VAL A 53 -8.23 -11.49 3.80
N LEU A 54 -7.22 -12.34 3.58
CA LEU A 54 -6.32 -12.23 2.43
C LEU A 54 -7.07 -12.27 1.10
N SER A 55 -8.00 -13.22 0.93
CA SER A 55 -8.79 -13.34 -0.30
C SER A 55 -9.62 -12.08 -0.59
N VAL A 56 -10.27 -11.52 0.44
CA VAL A 56 -11.03 -10.27 0.32
C VAL A 56 -10.11 -9.12 -0.05
N CYS A 57 -8.97 -8.98 0.63
CA CYS A 57 -8.03 -7.89 0.39
C CYS A 57 -7.38 -7.96 -1.01
N LEU A 58 -7.00 -9.14 -1.51
CA LEU A 58 -6.48 -9.30 -2.86
C LEU A 58 -7.54 -8.97 -3.92
N LYS A 59 -8.76 -9.47 -3.75
CA LYS A 59 -9.86 -9.24 -4.71
C LYS A 59 -10.29 -7.76 -4.73
N TYR A 60 -10.64 -7.20 -3.59
CA TYR A 60 -11.15 -5.83 -3.51
C TYR A 60 -10.03 -4.79 -3.58
N GLY A 61 -8.80 -5.14 -3.21
CA GLY A 61 -7.62 -4.34 -3.49
C GLY A 61 -7.44 -4.10 -4.99
N ARG A 62 -7.54 -5.17 -5.81
CA ARG A 62 -7.52 -5.03 -7.27
C ARG A 62 -8.63 -4.09 -7.77
N LEU A 63 -9.87 -4.34 -7.35
CA LEU A 63 -11.02 -3.55 -7.78
C LEU A 63 -10.92 -2.07 -7.39
N PHE A 64 -10.39 -1.79 -6.20
CA PHE A 64 -10.13 -0.42 -5.75
C PHE A 64 -9.11 0.26 -6.66
N ILE A 65 -7.98 -0.39 -6.96
CA ILE A 65 -6.95 0.17 -7.85
C ILE A 65 -7.48 0.37 -9.28
N GLU A 66 -8.24 -0.57 -9.82
CA GLU A 66 -8.91 -0.43 -11.12
C GLU A 66 -9.89 0.75 -11.14
N THR A 67 -10.64 0.95 -10.06
CA THR A 67 -11.57 2.07 -9.92
C THR A 67 -10.84 3.40 -9.79
N PHE A 68 -9.75 3.44 -9.02
CA PHE A 68 -8.88 4.62 -8.92
C PHE A 68 -8.25 4.98 -10.26
N LEU A 69 -7.72 3.99 -10.99
CA LEU A 69 -7.21 4.17 -12.35
C LEU A 69 -8.25 4.77 -13.30
N LYS A 70 -9.51 4.34 -13.18
CA LYS A 70 -10.60 4.77 -14.05
C LYS A 70 -11.14 6.16 -13.71
N PHE A 71 -11.27 6.51 -12.44
CA PHE A 71 -11.97 7.72 -12.00
C PHE A 71 -11.08 8.71 -11.25
N GLY A 72 -10.17 8.20 -10.41
CA GLY A 72 -9.21 9.00 -9.65
C GLY A 72 -8.13 9.62 -10.55
N MET A 73 -7.50 8.84 -11.43
CA MET A 73 -6.42 9.36 -12.28
C MET A 73 -6.85 10.51 -13.22
N PRO A 74 -8.02 10.46 -13.89
CA PRO A 74 -8.50 11.62 -14.66
C PRO A 74 -8.70 12.87 -13.79
N LEU A 75 -9.20 12.73 -12.55
CA LEU A 75 -9.30 13.85 -11.62
C LEU A 75 -7.91 14.42 -11.32
N LEU A 76 -6.94 13.55 -11.03
CA LEU A 76 -5.57 13.99 -10.73
C LEU A 76 -4.94 14.77 -11.89
N ASP A 77 -5.19 14.38 -13.15
CA ASP A 77 -4.66 15.12 -14.31
C ASP A 77 -5.09 16.59 -14.32
N TYR A 78 -6.33 16.88 -13.90
CA TYR A 78 -6.87 18.25 -13.85
C TYR A 78 -6.47 18.99 -12.57
N SER A 79 -6.51 18.30 -11.43
CA SER A 79 -6.26 18.90 -10.13
C SER A 79 -4.78 19.13 -9.83
N PHE A 80 -3.85 18.39 -10.48
CA PHE A 80 -2.42 18.43 -10.14
C PHE A 80 -1.81 19.84 -10.18
N LYS A 81 -2.20 20.65 -11.16
CA LYS A 81 -1.65 22.02 -11.33
C LYS A 81 -2.09 22.97 -10.22
N LYS A 82 -3.28 22.78 -9.66
CA LYS A 82 -3.89 23.66 -8.65
C LYS A 82 -3.67 23.16 -7.23
N HIS A 83 -3.73 21.84 -7.03
CA HIS A 83 -3.74 21.16 -5.73
C HIS A 83 -2.58 20.16 -5.62
N ARG A 84 -1.37 20.59 -5.99
CA ARG A 84 -0.20 19.70 -6.11
C ARG A 84 0.11 18.93 -4.83
N GLU A 85 0.10 19.59 -3.68
CA GLU A 85 0.42 18.97 -2.39
C GLU A 85 -0.60 17.90 -2.00
N ASP A 86 -1.89 18.19 -2.17
CA ASP A 86 -2.98 17.25 -1.88
C ASP A 86 -2.88 16.00 -2.77
N VAL A 87 -2.59 16.19 -4.06
CA VAL A 87 -2.40 15.08 -5.00
C VAL A 87 -1.16 14.25 -4.64
N GLN A 88 -0.05 14.89 -4.28
CA GLN A 88 1.16 14.19 -3.87
C GLN A 88 0.94 13.39 -2.58
N SER A 89 0.26 13.97 -1.59
CA SER A 89 -0.08 13.31 -0.33
C SER A 89 -0.93 12.07 -0.57
N LEU A 90 -1.99 12.21 -1.39
CA LEU A 90 -2.85 11.11 -1.79
C LEU A 90 -2.05 9.97 -2.45
N LEU A 91 -1.19 10.31 -3.41
CA LEU A 91 -0.38 9.33 -4.13
C LEU A 91 0.61 8.61 -3.22
N LYS A 92 1.20 9.31 -2.24
CA LYS A 92 2.08 8.70 -1.22
C LYS A 92 1.32 7.69 -0.37
N THR A 93 0.13 8.03 0.13
CA THR A 93 -0.68 7.09 0.91
C THR A 93 -1.08 5.88 0.07
N LEU A 94 -1.49 6.09 -1.19
CA LEU A 94 -1.86 5.00 -2.08
C LEU A 94 -0.66 4.11 -2.41
N GLN A 95 0.53 4.68 -2.58
CA GLN A 95 1.78 3.94 -2.80
C GLN A 95 2.06 2.96 -1.65
N LEU A 96 1.94 3.40 -0.39
CA LEU A 96 2.10 2.52 0.78
C LEU A 96 1.10 1.35 0.74
N SER A 97 -0.15 1.63 0.39
CA SER A 97 -1.19 0.60 0.25
C SER A 97 -0.88 -0.39 -0.88
N THR A 98 -0.36 0.08 -2.02
CA THR A 98 0.06 -0.80 -3.12
C THR A 98 1.25 -1.68 -2.75
N ARG A 99 2.18 -1.17 -1.93
CA ARG A 99 3.29 -1.96 -1.39
C ARG A 99 2.78 -3.08 -0.49
N GLN A 100 1.82 -2.79 0.39
CA GLN A 100 1.20 -3.83 1.22
C GLN A 100 0.52 -4.91 0.37
N LEU A 101 -0.21 -4.53 -0.69
CA LEU A 101 -0.80 -5.49 -1.62
C LEU A 101 0.25 -6.37 -2.32
N HIS A 102 1.43 -5.82 -2.64
CA HIS A 102 2.54 -6.62 -3.18
C HIS A 102 3.05 -7.66 -2.18
N HIS A 103 3.21 -7.29 -0.90
CA HIS A 103 3.61 -8.22 0.15
C HIS A 103 2.59 -9.35 0.31
N MET A 104 1.29 -9.03 0.25
CA MET A 104 0.22 -10.02 0.26
C MET A 104 0.27 -10.99 -0.93
N CYS A 105 0.66 -10.50 -2.11
CA CYS A 105 0.89 -11.36 -3.28
C CYS A 105 2.07 -12.32 -3.04
N GLY A 106 3.16 -11.84 -2.44
CA GLY A 106 4.32 -12.65 -2.08
C GLY A 106 3.97 -13.75 -1.08
N HIS A 107 3.30 -13.38 0.01
CA HIS A 107 2.81 -14.32 1.02
C HIS A 107 1.92 -15.41 0.43
N SER A 108 0.96 -15.03 -0.43
CA SER A 108 0.06 -15.99 -1.08
C SER A 108 0.80 -17.02 -1.94
N LYS A 109 1.90 -16.61 -2.61
CA LYS A 109 2.73 -17.50 -3.42
C LYS A 109 3.56 -18.46 -2.56
N ILE A 110 4.18 -17.98 -1.49
CA ILE A 110 5.03 -18.79 -0.60
C ILE A 110 4.23 -19.90 0.07
N HIS A 111 3.03 -19.56 0.56
CA HIS A 111 2.14 -20.52 1.22
C HIS A 111 1.44 -21.47 0.24
N GLN A 112 1.70 -21.36 -1.06
CA GLN A 112 1.16 -22.22 -2.13
C GLN A 112 -0.37 -22.37 -2.12
N ASP A 113 -1.10 -21.37 -1.60
CA ASP A 113 -2.56 -21.36 -1.60
C ASP A 113 -3.07 -21.08 -3.00
N THR A 114 -3.52 -22.11 -3.70
CA THR A 114 -3.98 -22.00 -5.09
C THR A 114 -5.14 -21.02 -5.25
N GLY A 115 -6.02 -20.92 -4.24
CA GLY A 115 -7.16 -20.01 -4.24
C GLY A 115 -6.71 -18.55 -4.17
N LEU A 116 -5.78 -18.23 -3.27
CA LEU A 116 -5.22 -16.88 -3.15
C LEU A 116 -4.31 -16.52 -4.34
N THR A 117 -3.48 -17.47 -4.78
CA THR A 117 -2.55 -17.30 -5.90
C THR A 117 -3.28 -16.94 -7.20
N SER A 118 -4.52 -17.42 -7.39
CA SER A 118 -5.34 -17.08 -8.56
C SER A 118 -5.62 -15.57 -8.72
N HIS A 119 -5.59 -14.79 -7.62
CA HIS A 119 -5.80 -13.35 -7.66
C HIS A 119 -4.56 -12.56 -8.07
N VAL A 120 -3.36 -13.13 -7.88
CA VAL A 120 -2.08 -12.42 -7.98
C VAL A 120 -1.79 -11.84 -9.37
N PRO A 121 -1.96 -12.56 -10.49
CA PRO A 121 -1.58 -12.02 -11.81
C PRO A 121 -2.35 -10.76 -12.18
N LEU A 122 -3.67 -10.76 -11.97
CA LEU A 122 -4.53 -9.62 -12.30
C LEU A 122 -4.27 -8.44 -11.35
N LEU A 123 -3.99 -8.71 -10.07
CA LEU A 123 -3.64 -7.65 -9.13
C LEU A 123 -2.30 -6.99 -9.51
N LYS A 124 -1.25 -7.77 -9.76
CA LYS A 124 0.06 -7.24 -10.19
C LYS A 124 -0.07 -6.38 -11.45
N LYS A 125 -0.81 -6.85 -12.45
CA LYS A 125 -1.08 -6.08 -13.67
C LYS A 125 -1.71 -4.71 -13.38
N SER A 126 -2.70 -4.66 -12.49
CA SER A 126 -3.36 -3.39 -12.11
C SER A 126 -2.41 -2.46 -11.34
N LEU A 127 -1.53 -3.01 -10.49
CA LEU A 127 -0.51 -2.25 -9.76
C LEU A 127 0.55 -1.66 -10.71
N GLU A 128 1.02 -2.45 -11.68
CA GLU A 128 1.94 -1.97 -12.72
C GLU A 128 1.32 -0.84 -13.54
N LEU A 129 0.09 -1.04 -14.02
CA LEU A 129 -0.64 -0.01 -14.76
C LEU A 129 -0.80 1.28 -13.95
N PHE A 130 -1.05 1.17 -12.64
CA PHE A 130 -1.08 2.31 -11.74
C PHE A 130 0.26 3.06 -11.70
N VAL A 131 1.38 2.36 -11.53
CA VAL A 131 2.72 2.98 -11.53
C VAL A 131 2.98 3.69 -12.86
N TYR A 132 2.70 3.04 -14.00
CA TYR A 132 2.88 3.66 -15.31
C TYR A 132 2.02 4.91 -15.48
N ARG A 133 0.77 4.86 -15.02
CA ARG A 133 -0.18 5.96 -15.17
C ARG A 133 0.19 7.17 -14.30
N VAL A 134 0.70 6.94 -13.09
CA VAL A 134 1.22 8.00 -12.22
C VAL A 134 2.49 8.61 -12.83
N LYS A 135 3.43 7.80 -13.32
CA LYS A 135 4.63 8.30 -14.03
C LYS A 135 4.26 9.20 -15.21
N ALA A 136 3.30 8.77 -16.03
CA ALA A 136 2.83 9.56 -17.18
C ALA A 136 2.24 10.92 -16.75
N MET A 137 1.39 10.94 -15.72
CA MET A 137 0.77 12.17 -15.20
C MET A 137 1.83 13.17 -14.71
N LEU A 138 2.84 12.69 -13.98
CA LEU A 138 3.91 13.53 -13.47
C LEU A 138 4.84 14.05 -14.56
N ALA A 139 5.10 13.24 -15.58
CA ALA A 139 5.89 13.64 -16.73
C ALA A 139 5.21 14.78 -17.51
N LEU A 140 3.89 14.68 -17.71
CA LEU A 140 3.08 15.72 -18.37
C LEU A 140 2.99 17.02 -17.56
N ASN A 141 3.22 16.97 -16.25
CA ASN A 141 3.19 18.14 -15.36
C ASN A 141 4.60 18.62 -14.94
N HIS A 142 5.67 18.14 -15.60
CA HIS A 142 7.07 18.49 -15.30
C HIS A 142 7.43 18.33 -13.81
N CYS A 143 6.89 17.28 -13.18
CA CYS A 143 7.01 17.02 -11.75
C CYS A 143 7.56 15.62 -11.45
N GLN A 144 8.45 15.13 -12.30
CA GLN A 144 9.02 13.78 -12.17
C GLN A 144 9.79 13.59 -10.85
N GLU A 145 10.41 14.65 -10.32
CA GLU A 145 11.19 14.61 -9.08
C GLU A 145 10.32 14.39 -7.82
N ALA A 146 9.01 14.60 -7.90
CA ALA A 146 8.12 14.44 -6.74
C ALA A 146 7.69 12.99 -6.46
N PHE A 147 7.98 12.06 -7.37
CA PHE A 147 7.55 10.67 -7.23
C PHE A 147 8.72 9.72 -7.42
N TRP A 148 9.16 9.18 -6.29
CA TRP A 148 10.22 8.19 -6.25
C TRP A 148 9.62 6.79 -6.35
N VAL A 149 9.84 6.13 -7.48
CA VAL A 149 9.58 4.68 -7.61
C VAL A 149 10.79 3.96 -7.04
N GLY A 150 10.73 3.67 -5.74
CA GLY A 150 11.79 2.93 -5.04
C GLY A 150 11.80 1.44 -5.39
N ILE A 151 12.86 0.75 -4.98
CA ILE A 151 13.00 -0.70 -5.16
C ILE A 151 11.97 -1.41 -4.26
N LEU A 152 11.16 -2.26 -4.88
CA LEU A 152 10.23 -3.14 -4.19
C LEU A 152 10.96 -4.44 -3.82
N LYS A 153 11.49 -4.51 -2.61
CA LYS A 153 12.03 -5.77 -2.07
C LYS A 153 10.89 -6.77 -1.84
N ASN A 154 11.11 -8.04 -2.21
CA ASN A 154 10.18 -9.12 -1.88
C ASN A 154 10.19 -9.33 -0.37
N ARG A 155 9.05 -9.03 0.27
CA ARG A 155 8.85 -9.15 1.71
C ARG A 155 7.56 -9.89 2.02
N ASP A 156 7.54 -10.57 3.16
CA ASP A 156 6.33 -11.18 3.68
C ASP A 156 5.39 -10.14 4.33
N LEU A 157 4.31 -10.60 4.96
CA LEU A 157 3.32 -9.72 5.58
C LEU A 157 3.88 -8.97 6.81
N GLN A 158 4.87 -9.56 7.47
CA GLN A 158 5.56 -9.03 8.65
C GLN A 158 6.69 -8.07 8.25
N GLY A 159 7.10 -8.07 6.98
CA GLY A 159 8.09 -7.16 6.45
C GLY A 159 9.50 -7.76 6.36
N GLU A 160 9.64 -9.05 6.68
CA GLU A 160 10.89 -9.79 6.54
C GLU A 160 11.21 -10.04 5.08
N GLU A 161 12.48 -9.92 4.71
CA GLU A 161 12.92 -10.10 3.33
C GLU A 161 12.81 -11.59 2.96
N ILE A 162 11.96 -11.88 1.97
CA ILE A 162 11.84 -13.22 1.39
C ILE A 162 13.08 -13.42 0.53
N LEU A 163 14.05 -14.19 1.05
CA LEU A 163 15.15 -14.69 0.25
C LEU A 163 14.58 -15.62 -0.82
N SER A 164 14.64 -15.21 -2.08
CA SER A 164 14.18 -16.03 -3.20
C SER A 164 15.09 -17.27 -3.31
N GLN A 165 14.70 -18.37 -2.68
CA GLN A 165 15.31 -19.67 -2.96
C GLN A 165 14.83 -20.11 -4.34
N GLY A 166 15.60 -19.80 -5.38
CA GLY A 166 15.30 -20.25 -6.74
C GLY A 166 15.78 -19.33 -7.85
N SER A 167 17.04 -18.87 -7.84
CA SER A 167 17.69 -18.32 -9.02
C SER A 167 18.12 -19.45 -9.97
N GLN A 168 17.14 -20.15 -10.54
CA GLN A 168 17.27 -20.86 -11.81
C GLN A 168 15.86 -21.11 -12.35
N VAL A 169 15.56 -20.51 -13.51
CA VAL A 169 14.27 -20.53 -14.24
C VAL A 169 13.22 -19.63 -13.58
N THR A 170 13.22 -18.31 -13.77
CA THR A 170 12.82 -17.64 -15.02
C THR A 170 13.23 -16.15 -14.93
N GLU A 171 14.42 -15.79 -15.40
CA GLU A 171 14.91 -14.39 -15.46
C GLU A 171 14.28 -13.56 -16.61
N ALA A 172 13.13 -13.97 -17.14
CA ALA A 172 12.59 -13.41 -18.39
C ALA A 172 11.32 -12.55 -18.27
N GLU A 173 10.74 -12.34 -17.08
CA GLU A 173 9.47 -11.59 -16.96
C GLU A 173 9.40 -10.56 -15.81
N GLU A 174 10.52 -10.19 -15.19
CA GLU A 174 10.52 -9.03 -14.31
C GLU A 174 11.00 -7.81 -15.11
N THR A 175 10.04 -7.07 -15.66
CA THR A 175 10.33 -5.77 -16.31
C THR A 175 10.68 -4.76 -15.21
N GLU A 176 11.88 -4.88 -14.66
CA GLU A 176 12.45 -3.96 -13.69
C GLU A 176 12.89 -2.68 -14.42
N ILE A 177 12.13 -1.60 -14.23
CA ILE A 177 12.54 -0.28 -14.69
C ILE A 177 13.54 0.29 -13.68
N SER A 178 14.80 0.16 -14.03
CA SER A 178 15.98 0.65 -13.31
C SER A 178 16.38 2.04 -13.79
N THR A 179 16.73 2.95 -12.86
CA THR A 179 17.68 4.05 -13.11
C THR A 179 18.40 4.47 -11.82
N LEU A 180 19.70 4.14 -11.80
CA LEU A 180 20.88 4.69 -11.10
C LEU A 180 20.77 5.40 -9.72
N SER A 181 21.58 4.83 -8.83
CA SER A 181 21.98 5.22 -7.48
C SER A 181 22.44 6.67 -7.31
N ARG A 182 21.85 7.38 -6.34
CA ARG A 182 22.52 8.41 -5.54
C ARG A 182 22.18 8.18 -4.07
N LYS A 183 23.22 7.94 -3.27
CA LYS A 183 23.18 7.84 -1.81
C LYS A 183 22.79 9.21 -1.25
N ASP A 184 21.68 9.29 -0.52
CA ASP A 184 21.46 10.30 0.52
C ASP A 184 20.67 9.65 1.69
N PRO A 185 20.99 9.96 2.96
CA PRO A 185 20.60 9.19 4.12
C PRO A 185 19.26 9.68 4.67
N GLY A 186 18.17 9.10 4.19
CA GLY A 186 16.85 9.43 4.71
C GLY A 186 15.82 8.42 4.25
N GLU A 187 15.61 7.40 5.09
CA GLU A 187 14.41 6.54 5.23
C GLU A 187 14.83 5.09 5.56
N ALA A 188 15.52 4.94 6.68
CA ALA A 188 15.23 3.83 7.57
C ALA A 188 14.02 4.28 8.41
N VAL A 189 12.80 4.06 7.91
CA VAL A 189 11.65 4.01 8.82
C VAL A 189 11.73 2.62 9.45
N GLU A 190 12.56 2.53 10.49
CA GLU A 190 12.48 1.44 11.46
C GLU A 190 11.14 1.60 12.19
N GLU A 191 10.17 0.77 11.84
CA GLU A 191 9.01 0.51 12.70
C GLU A 191 9.56 -0.13 13.98
N LYS A 192 9.79 0.67 15.03
CA LYS A 192 10.13 0.16 16.36
C LYS A 192 8.89 -0.56 16.93
N GLU A 193 8.99 -1.87 17.08
CA GLU A 193 8.04 -2.68 17.84
C GLU A 193 8.23 -2.41 19.34
N ASP A 194 7.20 -1.87 19.99
CA ASP A 194 7.12 -1.78 21.45
C ASP A 194 6.69 -3.15 22.00
N SER A 195 7.69 -3.95 22.39
CA SER A 195 7.46 -5.21 23.10
C SER A 195 7.18 -4.89 24.57
N GLN A 196 5.90 -4.87 24.95
CA GLN A 196 5.47 -4.90 26.34
C GLN A 196 5.94 -6.22 26.99
N SER A 197 6.88 -6.17 27.94
CA SER A 197 7.10 -7.29 28.86
C SER A 197 6.28 -7.08 30.13
N GLU A 198 5.30 -7.95 30.33
CA GLU A 198 4.60 -8.11 31.60
C GLU A 198 5.53 -8.62 32.71
N GLY A 199 5.35 -8.08 33.92
CA GLY A 199 5.27 -8.89 35.13
C GLY A 199 6.58 -9.35 35.79
N ARG A 200 7.13 -8.52 36.68
CA ARG A 200 7.70 -8.99 37.95
C ARG A 200 7.21 -8.11 39.09
N THR A 201 6.15 -8.58 39.74
CA THR A 201 5.78 -8.19 41.11
C THR A 201 6.79 -8.82 42.07
N ASP A 202 7.64 -8.01 42.68
CA ASP A 202 8.40 -8.41 43.86
C ASP A 202 7.43 -8.49 45.04
N THR A 203 7.00 -9.70 45.36
CA THR A 203 6.34 -10.00 46.63
C THR A 203 7.37 -9.92 47.75
N ASN A 204 7.22 -8.88 48.56
CA ASN A 204 7.86 -8.70 49.85
C ASN A 204 7.33 -9.80 50.79
N ASP A 205 8.13 -10.83 51.07
CA ASP A 205 7.77 -11.83 52.09
C ASP A 205 8.49 -11.50 53.39
N SER A 206 7.68 -11.43 54.44
CA SER A 206 8.08 -11.07 55.79
C SER A 206 8.32 -12.36 56.56
N ASP A 207 9.55 -12.62 56.99
CA ASP A 207 9.82 -13.62 58.02
C ASP A 207 10.51 -12.95 59.22
N GLU A 208 9.68 -12.50 60.16
CA GLU A 208 10.03 -12.52 61.59
C GLU A 208 9.84 -13.97 62.08
N ASP A 209 10.89 -14.60 62.62
CA ASP A 209 11.02 -14.91 64.06
C ASP A 209 12.05 -16.02 64.35
N SER A 210 12.74 -15.81 65.48
CA SER A 210 13.31 -16.78 66.41
C SER A 210 14.65 -17.49 66.10
N SER A 211 15.71 -17.14 66.82
CA SER A 211 16.16 -17.89 68.03
C SER A 211 17.60 -17.53 68.45
N ASP A 212 17.78 -17.43 69.78
CA ASP A 212 18.99 -17.30 70.62
C ASP A 212 19.79 -15.98 70.67
#